data_AF-A0A9E5HX71-F1
#
_entry.id   AF-A0A9E5HX71-F1
#
_cell.length_a   1.000
_cell.length_b   1.000
_cell.length_c   1.000
_cell.angle_alpha   90.00
_cell.angle_beta   90.00
_cell.angle_gamma   90.00
#
_symmetry.space_group_name_H-M   'P 1'
#
loop_
_entity.id
_entity.type
_entity.pdbx_description
1 polymer ?
#
loop_
_entity_poly.entity_id
_entity_poly.type
_entity_poly.pdbx_seq_one_letter_code
_entity_poly.pdbx_strand_id
1 'polypeptide(L)'
;AKLSFFKNMVTDAGKKRSWLTFRHVAAAPAVQFRVNGDRTFIPISNSMERKKSYITKMYSVSANLIDSTTVLVGPVPLTLQGDTNTVLYLWGAKSKGNLTFLKQEGPTKR
;
A
#
# COMPACT_ATOMS: atom_id res chain seq x y z
N ALA A 1 3.90 4.47 18.86
CA ALA A 1 2.99 4.25 17.72
C ALA A 1 1.73 5.08 17.96
N LYS A 2 1.30 5.88 16.99
CA LYS A 2 0.05 6.67 17.14
C LYS A 2 -1.13 5.75 16.80
N LEU A 3 -2.16 5.74 17.63
CA LEU A 3 -3.36 4.94 17.38
C LEU A 3 -4.13 5.60 16.21
N SER A 4 -4.50 4.83 15.20
CA SER A 4 -5.19 5.35 14.01
C SER A 4 -6.32 4.44 13.60
N PHE A 5 -7.47 5.03 13.33
CA PHE A 5 -8.59 4.35 12.71
C PHE A 5 -8.40 4.35 11.20
N PHE A 6 -8.31 3.15 10.63
CA PHE A 6 -8.28 2.99 9.18
C PHE A 6 -9.67 2.64 8.67
N LYS A 7 -10.06 3.22 7.53
CA LYS A 7 -11.36 2.94 6.91
C LYS A 7 -11.19 2.01 5.73
N ASN A 8 -11.74 0.81 5.78
CA ASN A 8 -11.73 -0.08 4.62
C ASN A 8 -12.55 0.52 3.48
N MET A 9 -12.09 0.33 2.25
CA MET A 9 -12.86 0.67 1.06
C MET A 9 -13.77 -0.52 0.75
N VAL A 10 -15.08 -0.27 0.78
CA VAL A 10 -16.12 -1.29 0.52
C VAL A 10 -17.06 -0.89 -0.62
N THR A 11 -16.81 0.25 -1.26
CA THR A 11 -17.57 0.72 -2.42
C THR A 11 -17.09 0.03 -3.68
N ASP A 12 -17.93 0.04 -4.72
CA ASP A 12 -17.53 -0.41 -6.05
C ASP A 12 -16.26 0.34 -6.52
N ALA A 13 -15.30 -0.40 -7.07
CA ALA A 13 -14.08 0.13 -7.66
C ALA A 13 -14.25 0.51 -9.15
N GLY A 14 -15.36 0.10 -9.75
CA GLY A 14 -15.67 0.17 -11.17
C GLY A 14 -15.35 -1.13 -11.91
N LYS A 15 -15.90 -1.29 -13.12
CA LYS A 15 -15.73 -2.48 -13.96
C LYS A 15 -14.25 -2.83 -14.18
N LYS A 16 -13.86 -4.08 -13.88
CA LYS A 16 -12.47 -4.60 -14.02
C LYS A 16 -11.45 -3.78 -13.22
N ARG A 17 -11.86 -3.23 -12.08
CA ARG A 17 -10.98 -2.48 -11.17
C ARG A 17 -11.02 -3.08 -9.76
N SER A 18 -10.01 -2.71 -9.00
CA SER A 18 -9.80 -3.11 -7.61
C SER A 18 -9.37 -1.88 -6.82
N TRP A 19 -9.77 -1.80 -5.56
CA TRP A 19 -9.20 -0.82 -4.64
C TRP A 19 -7.84 -1.32 -4.15
N LEU A 20 -6.83 -0.47 -4.24
CA LEU A 20 -5.55 -0.68 -3.57
C LEU A 20 -5.40 0.38 -2.47
N THR A 21 -5.33 -0.10 -1.23
CA THR A 21 -5.14 0.71 -0.04
C THR A 21 -3.74 0.47 0.51
N PHE A 22 -2.99 1.53 0.74
CA PHE A 22 -1.69 1.49 1.41
C PHE A 22 -1.84 2.02 2.82
N ARG A 23 -1.31 1.29 3.80
CA ARG A 23 -1.31 1.65 5.22
C ARG A 23 0.10 1.63 5.74
N HIS A 24 0.51 2.71 6.39
CA HIS A 24 1.81 2.75 7.04
C HIS A 24 1.64 2.58 8.55
N VAL A 25 2.02 1.41 9.05
CA VAL A 25 2.03 1.09 10.48
C VAL A 25 3.44 0.85 11.02
N ALA A 26 4.44 0.74 10.14
CA ALA A 26 5.84 0.55 10.52
C ALA A 26 6.41 1.72 11.33
N ALA A 27 7.31 1.42 12.27
CA ALA A 27 8.18 2.40 12.91
C ALA A 27 9.30 2.82 11.94
N ALA A 28 8.94 3.61 10.94
CA ALA A 28 9.82 4.18 9.95
C ALA A 28 9.43 5.65 9.65
N PRO A 29 10.36 6.45 9.10
CA PRO A 29 10.03 7.74 8.52
C PRO A 29 9.01 7.60 7.39
N ALA A 30 8.45 8.72 6.93
CA ALA A 30 7.52 8.69 5.82
C ALA A 30 8.14 8.06 4.57
N VAL A 31 7.31 7.30 3.84
CA VAL A 31 7.72 6.50 2.69
C VAL A 31 6.94 6.86 1.44
N GLN A 32 7.61 6.72 0.29
CA GLN A 32 7.00 6.80 -1.02
C GLN A 32 6.66 5.39 -1.50
N PHE A 33 5.37 5.09 -1.64
CA PHE A 33 4.94 3.87 -2.30
C PHE A 33 5.00 4.04 -3.82
N ARG A 34 5.50 3.02 -4.50
CA ARG A 34 5.59 2.97 -5.97
C ARG A 34 4.87 1.74 -6.49
N VAL A 35 4.19 1.91 -7.62
CA VAL A 35 3.51 0.84 -8.36
C VAL A 35 4.09 0.86 -9.77
N ASN A 36 4.67 -0.27 -10.20
CA ASN A 36 5.45 -0.40 -11.43
C ASN A 36 6.59 0.63 -11.53
N GLY A 37 7.18 1.04 -10.41
CA GLY A 37 8.25 2.04 -10.36
C GLY A 37 7.77 3.50 -10.29
N ASP A 38 6.49 3.75 -10.59
CA ASP A 38 5.91 5.09 -10.59
C ASP A 38 5.46 5.54 -9.20
N ARG A 39 5.65 6.83 -8.89
CA ARG A 39 5.13 7.44 -7.66
C ARG A 39 3.60 7.41 -7.69
N THR A 40 2.99 6.77 -6.70
CA THR A 40 1.53 6.56 -6.68
C THR A 40 0.75 7.74 -6.14
N PHE A 41 1.22 8.29 -5.01
CA PHE A 41 0.65 9.41 -4.25
C PHE A 41 1.74 10.11 -3.42
N ILE A 42 1.39 11.23 -2.79
CA ILE A 42 2.27 11.96 -1.86
C ILE A 42 2.73 11.02 -0.74
N PRO A 43 4.01 11.01 -0.34
CA PRO A 43 4.52 10.14 0.71
C PRO A 43 3.65 10.14 1.97
N ILE A 44 3.50 8.97 2.58
CA ILE A 44 2.70 8.80 3.79
C ILE A 44 3.60 8.48 4.97
N SER A 45 3.30 9.06 6.12
CA SER A 45 3.97 8.76 7.39
C SER A 45 3.28 7.63 8.13
N ASN A 46 3.93 7.12 9.19
CA ASN A 46 3.28 6.21 10.14
C ASN A 46 1.90 6.77 10.54
N SER A 47 0.90 5.90 10.66
CA SER A 47 -0.47 6.25 11.03
C SER A 47 -1.31 6.88 9.93
N MET A 48 -0.84 6.88 8.67
CA MET A 48 -1.60 7.34 7.52
C MET A 48 -1.95 6.21 6.55
N GLU A 49 -3.04 6.39 5.82
CA GLU A 49 -3.44 5.53 4.71
C GLU A 49 -3.75 6.32 3.44
N ARG A 50 -3.54 5.70 2.28
CA ARG A 50 -3.94 6.22 0.97
C ARG A 50 -4.58 5.12 0.15
N LYS A 51 -5.50 5.50 -0.72
CA LYS A 51 -6.34 4.58 -1.49
C LYS A 51 -6.39 5.06 -2.92
N LYS A 52 -6.34 4.14 -3.86
CA LYS A 52 -6.49 4.42 -5.29
C LYS A 52 -7.06 3.19 -5.98
N SER A 53 -7.96 3.40 -6.95
CA SER A 53 -8.47 2.31 -7.76
C SER A 53 -7.50 2.04 -8.91
N TYR A 54 -7.28 0.76 -9.19
CA TYR A 54 -6.40 0.28 -10.26
C TYR A 54 -7.15 -0.74 -11.12
N ILE A 55 -6.68 -0.92 -12.35
CA ILE A 55 -7.17 -1.98 -13.23
C ILE A 55 -6.74 -3.33 -12.65
N THR A 56 -7.56 -4.36 -12.77
CA THR A 56 -7.21 -5.70 -12.32
C THR A 56 -6.08 -6.29 -13.17
N LYS A 57 -4.87 -6.31 -12.64
CA LYS A 57 -3.70 -6.95 -13.23
C LYS A 57 -2.62 -7.17 -12.17
N MET A 58 -1.51 -7.78 -12.59
CA MET A 58 -0.30 -7.85 -11.78
C MET A 58 0.45 -6.51 -11.82
N TYR A 59 0.92 -6.09 -10.66
CA TYR A 59 1.72 -4.91 -10.43
C TYR A 59 2.97 -5.26 -9.63
N SER A 60 4.01 -4.46 -9.77
CA SER A 60 5.19 -4.50 -8.90
C SER A 60 5.10 -3.36 -7.90
N VAL A 61 5.17 -3.65 -6.60
CA VAL A 61 5.01 -2.64 -5.54
C VAL A 61 6.27 -2.53 -4.71
N SER A 62 6.71 -1.30 -4.44
CA SER A 62 7.82 -1.02 -3.53
C SER A 62 7.49 0.13 -2.58
N ALA A 63 8.15 0.14 -1.42
CA ALA A 63 8.21 1.29 -0.53
C ALA A 63 9.64 1.82 -0.51
N ASN A 64 9.79 3.10 -0.81
CA ASN A 64 11.06 3.79 -0.92
C ASN A 64 11.15 4.89 0.12
N LEU A 65 12.37 5.30 0.45
CA LEU A 65 12.58 6.52 1.22
C LEU A 65 12.18 7.74 0.36
N ILE A 66 11.67 8.79 1.01
CA ILE A 66 11.30 10.04 0.34
C ILE A 66 12.50 10.63 -0.38
N ASP A 67 12.26 11.15 -1.59
CA ASP A 67 13.24 11.82 -2.44
C ASP A 67 14.56 11.06 -2.65
N SER A 68 14.48 9.74 -2.52
CA SER A 68 15.60 8.84 -2.74
C SER A 68 15.19 7.67 -3.63
N THR A 69 16.19 7.04 -4.25
CA THR A 69 16.08 5.77 -4.96
C THR A 69 16.19 4.57 -4.00
N THR A 70 16.58 4.79 -2.73
CA THR A 70 16.70 3.74 -1.72
C THR A 70 15.36 3.03 -1.53
N VAL A 71 15.34 1.74 -1.88
CA VAL A 71 14.21 0.85 -1.66
C VAL A 71 14.29 0.32 -0.23
N LEU A 72 13.22 0.50 0.54
CA LEU A 72 13.11 -0.04 1.90
C LEU A 72 12.48 -1.43 1.88
N VAL A 73 11.46 -1.64 1.04
CA VAL A 73 10.76 -2.91 0.88
C VAL A 73 10.37 -3.10 -0.59
N GLY A 74 10.58 -4.31 -1.11
CA GLY A 74 10.25 -4.70 -2.49
C GLY A 74 11.38 -4.48 -3.48
N PRO A 75 11.10 -4.54 -4.80
CA PRO A 75 9.80 -4.73 -5.42
C PRO A 75 9.18 -6.11 -5.13
N VAL A 76 7.90 -6.14 -4.76
CA VAL A 76 7.12 -7.38 -4.59
C VAL A 76 6.00 -7.46 -5.63
N PRO A 77 5.72 -8.65 -6.19
CA PRO A 77 4.57 -8.82 -7.07
C PRO A 77 3.26 -8.72 -6.28
N LEU A 78 2.32 -7.95 -6.81
CA LEU A 78 0.97 -7.78 -6.27
C LEU A 78 -0.06 -8.01 -7.38
N THR A 79 -0.89 -9.03 -7.22
CA THR A 79 -2.00 -9.29 -8.14
C THR A 79 -3.27 -8.63 -7.60
N LEU A 80 -3.88 -7.73 -8.37
CA LEU A 80 -5.15 -7.10 -8.02
C LEU A 80 -6.32 -7.83 -8.69
N GLN A 81 -7.26 -8.29 -7.87
CA GLN A 81 -8.48 -8.98 -8.32
C GLN A 81 -9.67 -8.02 -8.37
N GLY A 82 -10.60 -8.27 -9.28
CA GLY A 82 -11.82 -7.44 -9.41
C GLY A 82 -12.66 -7.50 -8.15
N ASP A 83 -13.41 -6.43 -7.88
CA ASP A 83 -14.38 -6.36 -6.78
C ASP A 83 -13.77 -6.65 -5.40
N THR A 84 -12.49 -6.34 -5.25
CA THR A 84 -11.76 -6.45 -3.99
C THR A 84 -11.14 -5.13 -3.60
N ASN A 85 -10.92 -4.97 -2.30
CA ASN A 85 -10.02 -3.99 -1.72
C ASN A 85 -8.79 -4.72 -1.18
N THR A 86 -7.69 -4.60 -1.91
CA THR A 86 -6.37 -5.07 -1.48
C THR A 86 -5.75 -4.00 -0.58
N VAL A 87 -5.46 -4.36 0.66
CA VAL A 87 -4.81 -3.50 1.65
C VAL A 87 -3.37 -3.98 1.86
N LEU A 88 -2.41 -3.14 1.54
CA LEU A 88 -0.99 -3.33 1.81
C LEU A 88 -0.58 -2.55 3.04
N TYR A 89 -0.20 -3.27 4.10
CA TYR A 89 0.39 -2.68 5.28
C TYR A 89 1.91 -2.71 5.16
N LEU A 90 2.54 -1.53 5.24
CA LEU A 90 3.95 -1.44 5.58
C LEU A 90 4.08 -1.55 7.10
N TRP A 91 4.72 -2.62 7.57
CA TRP A 91 4.90 -2.90 8.98
C TRP A 91 6.37 -3.27 9.28
N GLY A 92 6.70 -3.39 10.57
CA GLY A 92 8.07 -3.57 11.04
C GLY A 92 8.70 -2.25 11.52
N ALA A 93 10.02 -2.22 11.65
CA ALA A 93 10.78 -1.07 12.12
C ALA A 93 12.06 -0.89 11.30
N LYS A 94 12.35 0.34 10.87
CA LYS A 94 13.57 0.64 10.10
C LYS A 94 14.82 0.36 10.94
N SER A 95 14.79 0.72 12.23
CA SER A 95 15.91 0.51 13.16
C SER A 95 16.22 -0.96 13.43
N LYS A 96 15.27 -1.87 13.19
CA LYS A 96 15.45 -3.32 13.35
C LYS A 96 15.68 -4.05 12.03
N GLY A 97 15.69 -3.33 10.89
CA GLY A 97 15.88 -3.93 9.57
C GLY A 97 14.79 -4.93 9.14
N ASN A 98 13.63 -4.92 9.80
CA ASN A 98 12.57 -5.91 9.58
C ASN A 98 11.33 -5.32 8.90
N LEU A 99 11.53 -4.30 8.05
CA LEU A 99 10.45 -3.71 7.28
C LEU A 99 9.94 -4.69 6.22
N THR A 100 8.64 -4.90 6.19
CA THR A 100 8.02 -5.77 5.19
C THR A 100 6.57 -5.37 4.91
N PHE A 101 5.98 -6.02 3.92
CA PHE A 101 4.58 -5.86 3.57
C PHE A 101 3.73 -6.99 4.13
N LEU A 102 2.53 -6.64 4.60
CA LEU A 102 1.46 -7.59 4.85
C LEU A 102 0.33 -7.27 3.88
N LYS A 103 -0.13 -8.27 3.13
CA LYS A 103 -1.28 -8.15 2.26
C LYS A 103 -2.53 -8.65 2.98
N GLN A 104 -3.59 -7.86 2.93
CA GLN A 104 -4.93 -8.26 3.30
C GLN A 104 -5.85 -8.00 2.12
N GLU A 105 -6.75 -8.92 1.83
CA GLU A 105 -7.79 -8.74 0.82
C GLU A 105 -9.15 -8.74 1.51
N GLY A 106 -10.04 -7.86 1.05
CA GLY A 106 -11.42 -7.80 1.51
C GLY A 106 -12.37 -7.58 0.35
N PRO A 107 -13.61 -8.08 0.43
CA PRO A 107 -14.60 -7.88 -0.61
C PRO A 107 -15.05 -6.42 -0.68
N THR A 108 -15.36 -5.94 -1.87
CA THR A 108 -16.08 -4.68 -2.08
C THR A 108 -17.51 -4.97 -2.52
N LYS A 109 -18.41 -3.98 -2.41
CA LYS A 109 -19.74 -4.07 -3.02
C LYS A 109 -19.58 -4.30 -4.52
N ARG A 110 -20.36 -5.24 -5.05
CA ARG A 110 -20.61 -5.42 -6.49
C ARG A 110 -21.62 -4.39 -6.98
#